data_AF-A0A7V6R4Q1-F1
#
_entry.id   AF-A0A7V6R4Q1-F1
#
_cell.length_a   1.000
_cell.length_b   1.000
_cell.length_c   1.000
_cell.angle_alpha   90.00
_cell.angle_beta   90.00
_cell.angle_gamma   90.00
#
_symmetry.space_group_name_H-M   'P 1'
#
loop_
_entity.id
_entity.type
_entity.pdbx_description
1 polymer ?
#
loop_
_entity_poly.entity_id
_entity_poly.type
_entity_poly.pdbx_seq_one_letter_code
_entity_poly.pdbx_strand_id
1 'polypeptide(L)'
;MQTKDTKPDKAILQLHGGAYTRSLKDNGITYRRAALQYARISGAGVLTVDYRVAPEHPYPAALEDAVLAYKWLLEQGYPSERIIIAGDSAGGGLALATALYIRDHDMLMPAALITMSAWTNLNYKRWTSPYIGNDRADNPYISPVYGEFDGFPPMLMQVGGDEMLLNDTIEVAQKAKEAGVSVRQTTYPGMFHVFQMLFPEIPEANEAWDEIEEFIKEICSEK
;
A
#
# COMPACT_ATOMS: atom_id res chain seq x y z
N MET A 1 7.96 -8.53 21.24
CA MET A 1 9.09 -7.59 21.03
C MET A 1 10.17 -8.35 20.27
N GLN A 2 10.67 -7.82 19.15
CA GLN A 2 11.78 -8.43 18.40
C GLN A 2 13.04 -8.43 19.27
N THR A 3 13.72 -9.58 19.34
CA THR A 3 15.02 -9.66 20.01
C THR A 3 16.07 -8.89 19.20
N LYS A 4 16.97 -8.22 19.90
CA LYS A 4 18.11 -7.56 19.26
C LYS A 4 18.92 -8.62 18.49
N ASP A 5 19.39 -8.27 17.29
CA ASP A 5 20.25 -9.10 16.44
C ASP A 5 19.59 -10.37 15.83
N THR A 6 18.27 -10.51 15.93
CA THR A 6 17.52 -11.52 15.18
C THR A 6 16.79 -10.88 13.99
N LYS A 7 17.06 -11.39 12.78
CA LYS A 7 16.32 -11.02 11.58
C LYS A 7 14.89 -11.59 11.67
N PRO A 8 13.83 -10.75 11.57
CA PRO A 8 12.46 -11.25 11.47
C PRO A 8 12.29 -12.16 10.25
N ASP A 9 11.41 -13.14 10.34
CA ASP A 9 11.11 -14.08 9.27
C ASP A 9 10.08 -13.57 8.25
N LYS A 10 9.46 -12.43 8.55
CA LYS A 10 8.48 -11.70 7.73
C LYS A 10 8.91 -10.27 7.50
N ALA A 11 8.50 -9.69 6.38
CA ALA A 11 8.74 -8.29 6.06
C ALA A 11 7.46 -7.58 5.63
N ILE A 12 7.37 -6.28 5.96
CA ILE A 12 6.38 -5.36 5.42
C ILE A 12 7.13 -4.27 4.65
N LEU A 13 6.84 -4.16 3.36
CA LEU A 13 7.26 -3.03 2.53
C LEU A 13 6.24 -1.90 2.71
N GLN A 14 6.64 -0.83 3.41
CA GLN A 14 5.80 0.33 3.66
C GLN A 14 6.07 1.43 2.64
N LEU A 15 5.03 1.77 1.87
CA LEU A 15 5.04 2.84 0.87
C LEU A 15 4.20 4.00 1.39
N HIS A 16 4.85 5.14 1.62
CA HIS A 16 4.19 6.29 2.23
C HIS A 16 3.22 7.01 1.27
N GLY A 17 2.17 7.59 1.81
CA GLY A 17 1.34 8.62 1.16
C GLY A 17 2.04 9.97 1.01
N GLY A 18 1.28 10.99 0.61
CA GLY A 18 1.83 12.33 0.32
C GLY A 18 1.75 12.73 -1.15
N ALA A 19 0.71 12.25 -1.85
CA ALA A 19 0.37 12.65 -3.21
C ALA A 19 1.46 12.44 -4.27
N TYR A 20 2.43 11.54 -4.02
CA TYR A 20 3.65 11.36 -4.81
C TYR A 20 4.57 12.60 -4.87
N THR A 21 4.35 13.60 -4.02
CA THR A 21 5.11 14.86 -4.02
C THR A 21 5.76 15.19 -2.67
N ARG A 22 5.53 14.36 -1.65
CA ARG A 22 6.11 14.53 -0.31
C ARG A 22 6.95 13.31 0.03
N SER A 23 8.24 13.54 0.24
CA SER A 23 9.21 12.52 0.67
C SER A 23 9.11 12.27 2.17
N LEU A 24 9.85 11.27 2.69
CA LEU A 24 9.97 11.05 4.13
C LEU A 24 10.66 12.20 4.86
N LYS A 25 11.32 13.12 4.16
CA LYS A 25 11.76 14.39 4.75
C LYS A 25 10.56 15.23 5.24
N ASP A 26 9.42 15.15 4.56
CA ASP A 26 8.24 15.96 4.82
C ASP A 26 7.25 15.32 5.80
N ASN A 27 7.24 13.99 5.91
CA ASN A 27 6.23 13.23 6.66
C ASN A 27 6.81 12.01 7.41
N GLY A 28 8.13 11.86 7.49
CA GLY A 28 8.79 10.65 8.01
C GLY A 28 8.51 10.32 9.47
N ILE A 29 8.12 11.29 10.31
CA ILE A 29 7.69 11.02 11.70
C ILE A 29 6.43 10.14 11.70
N THR A 30 5.46 10.44 10.83
CA THR A 30 4.22 9.67 10.69
C THR A 30 4.52 8.24 10.24
N TYR A 31 5.34 8.09 9.20
CA TYR A 31 5.66 6.78 8.64
C TYR A 31 6.53 5.94 9.55
N ARG A 32 7.47 6.56 10.28
CA ARG A 32 8.20 5.88 11.35
C ARG A 32 7.26 5.37 12.44
N ARG A 33 6.26 6.16 12.85
CA ARG A 33 5.27 5.71 13.85
C ARG A 33 4.47 4.52 13.32
N ALA A 34 3.98 4.58 12.08
CA ALA A 34 3.27 3.49 11.45
C ALA A 34 4.15 2.23 11.27
N ALA A 35 5.44 2.38 10.93
CA ALA A 35 6.37 1.26 10.83
C ALA A 35 6.55 0.55 12.18
N LEU A 36 6.66 1.30 13.28
CA LEU A 36 6.72 0.72 14.62
C LEU A 36 5.45 -0.03 14.99
N GLN A 37 4.28 0.49 14.58
CA GLN A 37 3.00 -0.18 14.82
C GLN A 37 2.90 -1.48 14.01
N TYR A 38 3.21 -1.45 12.71
CA TYR A 38 3.30 -2.65 11.88
C TYR A 38 4.23 -3.69 12.51
N ALA A 39 5.44 -3.31 12.91
CA ALA A 39 6.39 -4.22 13.55
C ALA A 39 5.85 -4.82 14.86
N ARG A 40 5.13 -4.01 15.65
CA ARG A 40 4.52 -4.44 16.91
C ARG A 40 3.43 -5.49 16.70
N ILE A 41 2.50 -5.26 15.78
CA ILE A 41 1.33 -6.13 15.57
C ILE A 41 1.66 -7.39 14.76
N SER A 42 2.65 -7.32 13.86
CA SER A 42 2.98 -8.42 12.95
C SER A 42 4.19 -9.25 13.37
N GLY A 43 5.08 -8.66 14.17
CA GLY A 43 6.42 -9.19 14.41
C GLY A 43 7.36 -9.11 13.20
N ALA A 44 6.94 -8.51 12.07
CA ALA A 44 7.73 -8.39 10.85
C ALA A 44 8.79 -7.29 10.93
N GLY A 45 9.86 -7.42 10.15
CA GLY A 45 10.72 -6.29 9.81
C GLY A 45 9.97 -5.33 8.90
N VAL A 46 10.15 -4.02 9.06
CA VAL A 46 9.48 -3.03 8.22
C VAL A 46 10.51 -2.24 7.42
N LEU A 47 10.37 -2.25 6.10
CA LEU A 47 11.14 -1.43 5.18
C LEU A 47 10.26 -0.26 4.72
N THR A 48 10.50 0.93 5.28
CA THR A 48 9.90 2.17 4.79
C THR A 48 10.80 2.80 3.73
N VAL A 49 10.27 3.00 2.52
CA VAL A 49 11.05 3.51 1.38
C VAL A 49 10.85 5.02 1.24
N ASP A 50 11.93 5.78 1.22
CA ASP A 50 11.92 7.20 0.79
C ASP A 50 12.01 7.25 -0.73
N TYR A 51 10.92 6.89 -1.42
CA TYR A 51 10.92 6.78 -2.87
C TYR A 51 11.00 8.17 -3.53
N ARG A 52 11.57 8.23 -4.73
CA ARG A 52 11.67 9.47 -5.51
C ARG A 52 10.28 10.06 -5.79
N VAL A 53 10.12 11.36 -5.50
CA VAL A 53 8.85 12.09 -5.63
C VAL A 53 8.86 13.13 -6.73
N ALA A 54 7.68 13.44 -7.24
CA ALA A 54 7.42 14.50 -8.21
C ALA A 54 7.41 15.89 -7.54
N PRO A 55 7.63 16.98 -8.28
CA PRO A 55 7.86 17.04 -9.72
C PRO A 55 9.28 16.69 -10.18
N GLU A 56 10.25 16.59 -9.28
CA GLU A 56 11.66 16.32 -9.62
C GLU A 56 11.83 14.95 -10.29
N HIS A 57 11.05 13.98 -9.83
CA HIS A 57 11.03 12.62 -10.35
C HIS A 57 9.58 12.17 -10.61
N PRO A 58 8.99 12.50 -11.77
CA PRO A 58 7.67 12.01 -12.13
C PRO A 58 7.68 10.50 -12.39
N TYR A 59 6.52 9.93 -12.73
CA TYR A 59 6.39 8.55 -13.19
C TYR A 59 7.44 8.24 -14.28
N PRO A 60 8.10 7.07 -14.22
CA PRO A 60 7.84 5.93 -13.34
C PRO A 60 8.69 5.87 -12.05
N ALA A 61 9.34 6.95 -11.63
CA ALA A 61 10.39 6.88 -10.59
C ALA A 61 9.96 6.23 -9.26
N ALA A 62 8.77 6.59 -8.73
CA ALA A 62 8.26 5.99 -7.49
C ALA A 62 7.98 4.49 -7.65
N LEU A 63 7.46 4.06 -8.80
CA LEU A 63 7.20 2.65 -9.10
C LEU A 63 8.50 1.86 -9.22
N GLU A 64 9.50 2.39 -9.92
CA GLU A 64 10.82 1.79 -10.02
C GLU A 64 11.44 1.55 -8.63
N ASP A 65 11.34 2.55 -7.74
CA ASP A 65 11.90 2.47 -6.39
C ASP A 65 11.15 1.47 -5.52
N ALA A 66 9.81 1.40 -5.63
CA ALA A 66 9.00 0.41 -4.92
C ALA A 66 9.30 -1.02 -5.38
N VAL A 67 9.42 -1.26 -6.69
CA VAL A 67 9.80 -2.56 -7.26
C VAL A 67 11.24 -2.93 -6.87
N LEU A 68 12.17 -1.97 -6.87
CA LEU A 68 13.54 -2.18 -6.44
C LEU A 68 13.60 -2.59 -4.95
N ALA A 69 12.85 -1.91 -4.09
CA ALA A 69 12.76 -2.26 -2.68
C ALA A 69 12.17 -3.65 -2.45
N TYR A 70 11.15 -4.04 -3.22
CA TYR A 70 10.60 -5.39 -3.19
C TYR A 70 11.64 -6.45 -3.58
N LYS A 71 12.35 -6.24 -4.70
CA LYS A 71 13.44 -7.13 -5.13
C LYS A 71 14.54 -7.24 -4.08
N TRP A 72 14.91 -6.11 -3.48
CA TRP A 72 15.90 -6.09 -2.41
C TRP A 72 15.48 -6.95 -1.22
N LEU A 73 14.20 -6.93 -0.81
CA LEU A 73 13.71 -7.81 0.26
C LEU A 73 13.86 -9.29 -0.10
N LEU A 74 13.57 -9.67 -1.35
CA LEU A 74 13.80 -11.04 -1.84
C LEU A 74 15.29 -11.40 -1.77
N GLU A 75 16.18 -10.50 -2.21
CA GLU A 75 17.63 -10.68 -2.15
C GLU A 75 18.18 -10.78 -0.72
N GLN A 76 17.54 -10.10 0.24
CA GLN A 76 17.86 -10.27 1.65
C GLN A 76 17.44 -11.65 2.18
N GLY A 77 16.71 -12.46 1.39
CA GLY A 77 16.26 -13.79 1.75
C GLY A 77 14.92 -13.82 2.48
N TYR A 78 14.07 -12.81 2.28
CA TYR A 78 12.66 -12.93 2.65
C TYR A 78 11.93 -13.69 1.55
N PRO A 79 11.28 -14.84 1.84
CA PRO A 79 10.41 -15.50 0.87
C PRO A 79 9.25 -14.59 0.47
N SER A 80 8.82 -14.62 -0.79
CA SER A 80 7.78 -13.70 -1.30
C SER A 80 6.46 -13.88 -0.53
N GLU A 81 6.15 -15.13 -0.15
CA GLU A 81 5.01 -15.52 0.67
C GLU A 81 5.08 -15.03 2.13
N ARG A 82 6.16 -14.33 2.52
CA ARG A 82 6.34 -13.69 3.82
C ARG A 82 6.58 -12.17 3.71
N ILE A 83 6.31 -11.60 2.55
CA ILE A 83 6.37 -10.15 2.31
C ILE A 83 4.94 -9.61 2.13
N ILE A 84 4.57 -8.59 2.89
CA ILE A 84 3.34 -7.82 2.67
C ILE A 84 3.72 -6.44 2.14
N ILE A 85 3.01 -5.94 1.13
CA ILE A 85 3.17 -4.54 0.67
C ILE A 85 2.03 -3.72 1.27
N ALA A 86 2.37 -2.66 1.98
CA ALA A 86 1.41 -1.79 2.66
C ALA A 86 1.60 -0.33 2.26
N GLY A 87 0.52 0.41 2.06
CA GLY A 87 0.59 1.83 1.77
C GLY A 87 -0.71 2.60 1.94
N ASP A 88 -0.61 3.91 2.11
CA ASP A 88 -1.73 4.83 2.30
C ASP A 88 -1.81 5.90 1.21
N SER A 89 -3.00 6.36 0.84
CA SER A 89 -3.16 7.43 -0.15
C SER A 89 -2.39 7.11 -1.45
N ALA A 90 -1.50 8.01 -1.90
CA ALA A 90 -0.57 7.76 -2.99
C ALA A 90 0.24 6.46 -2.82
N GLY A 91 0.72 6.16 -1.61
CA GLY A 91 1.43 4.91 -1.31
C GLY A 91 0.55 3.67 -1.43
N GLY A 92 -0.76 3.79 -1.18
CA GLY A 92 -1.74 2.72 -1.42
C GLY A 92 -1.95 2.47 -2.92
N GLY A 93 -2.03 3.53 -3.71
CA GLY A 93 -2.01 3.43 -5.18
C GLY A 93 -0.70 2.80 -5.67
N LEU A 94 0.43 3.21 -5.12
CA LEU A 94 1.75 2.67 -5.46
C LEU A 94 1.89 1.19 -5.08
N ALA A 95 1.30 0.75 -3.97
CA ALA A 95 1.27 -0.67 -3.58
C ALA A 95 0.54 -1.52 -4.62
N LEU A 96 -0.61 -1.05 -5.11
CA LEU A 96 -1.36 -1.72 -6.19
C LEU A 96 -0.59 -1.70 -7.51
N ALA A 97 0.00 -0.56 -7.88
CA ALA A 97 0.83 -0.44 -9.09
C ALA A 97 2.07 -1.34 -9.04
N THR A 98 2.69 -1.48 -7.87
CA THR A 98 3.82 -2.39 -7.65
C THR A 98 3.39 -3.84 -7.83
N ALA A 99 2.22 -4.24 -7.30
CA ALA A 99 1.68 -5.58 -7.48
C ALA A 99 1.31 -5.87 -8.95
N LEU A 100 0.74 -4.89 -9.66
CA LEU A 100 0.50 -4.98 -11.11
C LEU A 100 1.83 -5.27 -11.82
N TYR A 101 2.86 -4.47 -11.55
CA TYR A 101 4.16 -4.61 -12.19
C TYR A 101 4.79 -5.98 -11.90
N ILE A 102 4.76 -6.44 -10.63
CA ILE A 102 5.30 -7.75 -10.22
C ILE A 102 4.61 -8.86 -11.01
N ARG A 103 3.28 -8.85 -11.09
CA ARG A 103 2.52 -9.85 -11.85
C ARG A 103 2.86 -9.81 -13.33
N ASP A 104 2.81 -8.63 -13.94
CA ASP A 104 2.97 -8.45 -15.39
C ASP A 104 4.39 -8.80 -15.88
N HIS A 105 5.35 -8.92 -14.95
CA HIS A 105 6.73 -9.32 -15.22
C HIS A 105 7.08 -10.70 -14.65
N ASP A 106 6.08 -11.55 -14.39
CA ASP A 106 6.24 -12.93 -13.91
C ASP A 106 7.13 -13.04 -12.65
N MET A 107 7.10 -12.02 -11.80
CA MET A 107 7.80 -12.03 -10.53
C MET A 107 6.97 -12.77 -9.47
N LEU A 108 7.66 -13.29 -8.44
CA LEU A 108 6.96 -13.91 -7.31
C LEU A 108 6.11 -12.86 -6.59
N MET A 109 4.82 -13.14 -6.45
CA MET A 109 3.87 -12.22 -5.79
C MET A 109 4.11 -12.15 -4.27
N PRO A 110 3.86 -10.99 -3.63
CA PRO A 110 3.87 -10.87 -2.18
C PRO A 110 2.74 -11.72 -1.55
N ALA A 111 2.83 -11.93 -0.24
CA ALA A 111 1.83 -12.66 0.53
C ALA A 111 0.46 -11.99 0.52
N ALA A 112 0.43 -10.65 0.61
CA ALA A 112 -0.79 -9.85 0.63
C ALA A 112 -0.50 -8.37 0.37
N LEU A 113 -1.57 -7.61 0.10
CA LEU A 113 -1.57 -6.14 0.05
C LEU A 113 -2.42 -5.55 1.16
N ILE A 114 -1.98 -4.43 1.73
CA ILE A 114 -2.76 -3.63 2.69
C ILE A 114 -2.78 -2.19 2.20
N THR A 115 -3.97 -1.64 1.95
CA THR A 115 -4.11 -0.27 1.50
C THR A 115 -5.05 0.54 2.39
N MET A 116 -4.62 1.75 2.76
CA MET A 116 -5.40 2.71 3.53
C MET A 116 -5.75 3.92 2.66
N SER A 117 -7.03 4.14 2.38
CA SER A 117 -7.50 5.28 1.59
C SER A 117 -6.73 5.40 0.26
N ALA A 118 -6.62 4.30 -0.48
CA ALA A 118 -5.74 4.20 -1.65
C ALA A 118 -6.12 5.20 -2.74
N TRP A 119 -5.13 5.92 -3.26
CA TRP A 119 -5.34 6.81 -4.41
C TRP A 119 -5.15 6.05 -5.71
N THR A 120 -6.25 5.53 -6.26
CA THR A 120 -6.22 4.58 -7.39
C THR A 120 -6.56 5.22 -8.75
N ASN A 121 -7.00 6.48 -8.77
CA ASN A 121 -7.38 7.21 -9.97
C ASN A 121 -6.80 8.63 -9.98
N LEU A 122 -5.86 8.90 -10.87
CA LEU A 122 -5.26 10.23 -11.07
C LEU A 122 -5.84 10.97 -12.30
N ASN A 123 -6.83 10.38 -12.97
CA ASN A 123 -7.43 10.93 -14.19
C ASN A 123 -8.53 11.96 -13.90
N TYR A 124 -8.12 13.14 -13.44
CA TYR A 124 -9.03 14.24 -13.13
C TYR A 124 -9.17 15.25 -14.28
N LYS A 125 -10.39 15.73 -14.53
CA LYS A 125 -10.68 16.67 -15.63
C LYS A 125 -10.10 18.08 -15.45
N ARG A 126 -9.85 18.49 -14.21
CA ARG A 126 -9.52 19.89 -13.86
C ARG A 126 -8.16 20.06 -13.18
N TRP A 127 -7.44 18.96 -12.98
CA TRP A 127 -6.15 18.97 -12.30
C TRP A 127 -5.33 17.77 -12.77
N THR A 128 -4.04 17.96 -13.02
CA THR A 128 -3.13 16.90 -13.42
C THR A 128 -2.07 16.78 -12.34
N SER A 129 -1.96 15.59 -11.76
CA SER A 129 -0.90 15.31 -10.79
C SER A 129 0.47 15.49 -11.45
N PRO A 130 1.43 16.18 -10.80
CA PRO A 130 2.79 16.27 -11.32
C PRO A 130 3.47 14.90 -11.42
N TYR A 131 2.98 13.89 -10.69
CA TYR A 131 3.44 12.52 -10.80
C TYR A 131 3.21 11.91 -12.18
N ILE A 132 2.14 12.30 -12.88
CA ILE A 132 1.85 11.75 -14.22
C ILE A 132 2.98 12.09 -15.20
N GLY A 133 3.64 13.24 -15.03
CA GLY A 133 4.69 13.69 -15.94
C GLY A 133 4.16 13.85 -17.37
N ASN A 134 4.78 13.14 -18.32
CA ASN A 134 4.40 13.13 -19.73
C ASN A 134 3.57 11.89 -20.14
N ASP A 135 3.18 11.06 -19.18
CA ASP A 135 2.43 9.83 -19.44
C ASP A 135 0.92 10.11 -19.49
N ARG A 136 0.10 9.07 -19.69
CA ARG A 136 -1.34 9.16 -19.67
C ARG A 136 -1.87 8.87 -18.27
N ALA A 137 -2.81 9.70 -17.81
CA ALA A 137 -3.43 9.51 -16.50
C ALA A 137 -4.24 8.21 -16.37
N ASP A 138 -4.63 7.58 -17.49
CA ASP A 138 -5.32 6.29 -17.54
C ASP A 138 -4.38 5.08 -17.66
N ASN A 139 -3.07 5.28 -17.59
CA ASN A 139 -2.10 4.19 -17.48
C ASN A 139 -2.33 3.41 -16.16
N PRO A 140 -2.55 2.07 -16.20
CA PRO A 140 -2.79 1.26 -15.00
C PRO A 140 -1.70 1.34 -13.92
N TYR A 141 -0.46 1.59 -14.32
CA TYR A 141 0.66 1.77 -13.38
C TYR A 141 0.70 3.16 -12.71
N ILE A 142 -0.12 4.10 -13.17
CA ILE A 142 -0.34 5.42 -12.58
C ILE A 142 -1.67 5.43 -11.81
N SER A 143 -2.71 4.88 -12.43
CA SER A 143 -4.07 4.81 -11.93
C SER A 143 -4.56 3.35 -11.92
N PRO A 144 -4.27 2.59 -10.85
CA PRO A 144 -4.63 1.17 -10.72
C PRO A 144 -6.11 0.84 -10.94
N VAL A 145 -7.03 1.82 -10.83
CA VAL A 145 -8.45 1.61 -11.17
C VAL A 145 -8.65 1.08 -12.60
N TYR A 146 -7.73 1.40 -13.51
CA TYR A 146 -7.77 0.93 -14.90
C TYR A 146 -7.06 -0.41 -15.12
N GLY A 147 -6.44 -1.01 -14.10
CA GLY A 147 -5.73 -2.29 -14.20
C GLY A 147 -6.63 -3.51 -14.05
N GLU A 148 -6.14 -4.64 -14.55
CA GLU A 148 -6.72 -5.97 -14.28
C GLU A 148 -6.10 -6.58 -13.02
N PHE A 149 -6.82 -7.43 -12.30
CA PHE A 149 -6.43 -7.92 -10.97
C PHE A 149 -6.35 -9.46 -10.88
N ASP A 150 -6.45 -10.18 -11.99
CA ASP A 150 -6.20 -11.62 -12.02
C ASP A 150 -4.78 -11.92 -11.49
N GLY A 151 -4.65 -13.00 -10.72
CA GLY A 151 -3.36 -13.40 -10.12
C GLY A 151 -2.89 -12.54 -8.95
N PHE A 152 -3.68 -11.57 -8.47
CA PHE A 152 -3.34 -10.78 -7.28
C PHE A 152 -3.37 -11.62 -6.00
N PRO A 153 -2.58 -11.22 -4.98
CA PRO A 153 -2.62 -11.87 -3.68
C PRO A 153 -3.80 -11.32 -2.87
N PRO A 154 -4.14 -11.93 -1.74
CA PRO A 154 -5.16 -11.40 -0.85
C PRO A 154 -4.93 -9.92 -0.50
N MET A 155 -6.02 -9.15 -0.39
CA MET A 155 -5.96 -7.71 -0.13
C MET A 155 -6.85 -7.29 1.03
N LEU A 156 -6.33 -6.38 1.86
CA LEU A 156 -7.11 -5.56 2.77
C LEU A 156 -7.15 -4.12 2.24
N MET A 157 -8.35 -3.59 2.00
CA MET A 157 -8.58 -2.24 1.52
C MET A 157 -9.49 -1.46 2.48
N GLN A 158 -8.90 -0.54 3.23
CA GLN A 158 -9.63 0.33 4.17
C GLN A 158 -9.83 1.71 3.56
N VAL A 159 -10.97 2.34 3.81
CA VAL A 159 -11.24 3.71 3.36
C VAL A 159 -12.24 4.41 4.27
N GLY A 160 -12.15 5.73 4.39
CA GLY A 160 -13.16 6.54 5.07
C GLY A 160 -14.47 6.64 4.29
N GLY A 161 -15.59 6.77 5.01
CA GLY A 161 -16.90 7.00 4.41
C GLY A 161 -17.09 8.43 3.90
N ASP A 162 -16.34 9.39 4.45
CA ASP A 162 -16.42 10.82 4.14
C ASP A 162 -15.13 11.31 3.45
N GLU A 163 -14.60 10.54 2.50
CA GLU A 163 -13.45 10.94 1.68
C GLU A 163 -13.66 10.76 0.17
N MET A 164 -12.93 11.55 -0.61
CA MET A 164 -13.08 11.59 -2.07
C MET A 164 -12.67 10.28 -2.78
N LEU A 165 -11.87 9.43 -2.13
CA LEU A 165 -11.31 8.20 -2.73
C LEU A 165 -12.17 6.95 -2.47
N LEU A 166 -13.31 7.12 -1.78
CA LEU A 166 -14.23 6.02 -1.43
C LEU A 166 -14.66 5.22 -2.66
N ASN A 167 -15.17 5.91 -3.68
CA ASN A 167 -15.71 5.25 -4.87
C ASN A 167 -14.63 4.50 -5.64
N ASP A 168 -13.45 5.10 -5.83
CA ASP A 168 -12.35 4.45 -6.55
C ASP A 168 -11.80 3.24 -5.78
N THR A 169 -11.86 3.25 -4.44
CA THR A 169 -11.52 2.10 -3.59
C THR A 169 -12.54 0.97 -3.76
N ILE A 170 -13.84 1.28 -3.72
CA ILE A 170 -14.92 0.30 -3.91
C ILE A 170 -14.82 -0.33 -5.31
N GLU A 171 -14.55 0.47 -6.34
CA GLU A 171 -14.41 0.00 -7.71
C GLU A 171 -13.24 -0.99 -7.84
N VAL A 172 -12.05 -0.63 -7.35
CA VAL A 172 -10.89 -1.53 -7.38
C VAL A 172 -11.16 -2.83 -6.61
N ALA A 173 -11.74 -2.74 -5.42
CA ALA A 173 -12.08 -3.91 -4.62
C ALA A 173 -13.06 -4.84 -5.35
N GLN A 174 -14.05 -4.28 -6.04
CA GLN A 174 -15.02 -5.05 -6.83
C GLN A 174 -14.35 -5.73 -8.03
N LYS A 175 -13.52 -5.01 -8.80
CA LYS A 175 -12.77 -5.59 -9.92
C LYS A 175 -11.88 -6.75 -9.48
N ALA A 176 -11.18 -6.59 -8.35
CA ALA A 176 -10.34 -7.65 -7.79
C ALA A 176 -11.15 -8.87 -7.35
N LYS A 177 -12.30 -8.68 -6.70
CA LYS A 177 -13.20 -9.79 -6.34
C LYS A 177 -13.73 -10.54 -7.57
N GLU A 178 -14.12 -9.81 -8.61
CA GLU A 178 -14.58 -10.39 -9.88
C GLU A 178 -13.48 -11.19 -10.59
N ALA A 179 -12.22 -10.79 -10.43
CA ALA A 179 -11.05 -11.52 -10.89
C ALA A 179 -10.67 -12.74 -10.01
N GLY A 180 -11.44 -13.03 -8.95
CA GLY A 180 -11.23 -14.17 -8.06
C GLY A 180 -10.25 -13.93 -6.91
N VAL A 181 -9.88 -12.67 -6.64
CA VAL A 181 -8.98 -12.30 -5.54
C VAL A 181 -9.74 -12.30 -4.21
N SER A 182 -9.12 -12.80 -3.14
CA SER A 182 -9.64 -12.64 -1.78
C SER A 182 -9.45 -11.19 -1.32
N VAL A 183 -10.56 -10.44 -1.17
CA VAL A 183 -10.52 -9.03 -0.81
C VAL A 183 -11.40 -8.74 0.39
N ARG A 184 -10.78 -8.27 1.48
CA ARG A 184 -11.46 -7.60 2.59
C ARG A 184 -11.47 -6.10 2.31
N GLN A 185 -12.66 -5.56 2.03
CA GLN A 185 -12.84 -4.12 1.85
C GLN A 185 -13.71 -3.59 2.98
N THR A 186 -13.20 -2.58 3.68
CA THR A 186 -13.85 -2.00 4.85
C THR A 186 -13.97 -0.49 4.70
N THR A 187 -15.21 0.00 4.73
CA THR A 187 -15.53 1.43 4.73
C THR A 187 -15.85 1.85 6.15
N TYR A 188 -15.13 2.83 6.68
CA TYR A 188 -15.32 3.36 8.03
C TYR A 188 -16.25 4.57 7.99
N PRO A 189 -17.53 4.46 8.44
CA PRO A 189 -18.50 5.53 8.30
C PRO A 189 -18.06 6.82 9.01
N GLY A 190 -18.23 7.97 8.35
CA GLY A 190 -17.87 9.28 8.92
C GLY A 190 -16.37 9.58 8.98
N MET A 191 -15.52 8.64 8.60
CA MET A 191 -14.07 8.83 8.61
C MET A 191 -13.58 9.55 7.35
N PHE A 192 -12.57 10.40 7.54
CA PHE A 192 -11.92 11.17 6.51
C PHE A 192 -10.65 10.48 5.99
N HIS A 193 -10.02 11.09 4.98
CA HIS A 193 -8.85 10.57 4.31
C HIS A 193 -7.70 10.24 5.27
N VAL A 194 -7.22 8.99 5.23
CA VAL A 194 -6.06 8.48 5.99
C VAL A 194 -6.24 8.62 7.52
N PHE A 195 -7.48 8.52 8.00
CA PHE A 195 -7.81 8.56 9.44
C PHE A 195 -7.02 7.50 10.24
N GLN A 196 -6.65 6.37 9.62
CA GLN A 196 -5.90 5.26 10.22
C GLN A 196 -4.59 5.75 10.83
N MET A 197 -3.96 6.79 10.26
CA MET A 197 -2.70 7.32 10.78
C MET A 197 -2.86 8.06 12.11
N LEU A 198 -4.08 8.36 12.56
CA LEU A 198 -4.32 9.04 13.84
C LEU A 198 -4.31 8.10 15.04
N PHE A 199 -3.96 6.82 14.89
CA PHE A 199 -3.72 5.97 16.04
C PHE A 199 -2.62 6.56 16.97
N PRO A 200 -2.76 6.43 18.30
CA PRO A 200 -3.87 5.81 19.01
C PRO A 200 -5.01 6.78 19.39
N GLU A 201 -5.04 7.99 18.82
CA GLU A 201 -5.80 9.14 19.32
C GLU A 201 -7.32 9.02 19.11
N ILE A 202 -7.78 8.33 18.06
CA ILE A 202 -9.21 8.13 17.78
C ILE A 202 -9.57 6.63 17.73
N PRO A 203 -10.75 6.23 18.25
CA PRO A 203 -11.17 4.83 18.28
C PRO A 203 -11.17 4.15 16.91
N GLU A 204 -11.69 4.82 15.90
CA GLU A 204 -11.83 4.27 14.54
C GLU A 204 -10.47 3.96 13.92
N ALA A 205 -9.46 4.80 14.19
CA ALA A 205 -8.10 4.52 13.75
C ALA A 205 -7.54 3.26 14.44
N ASN A 206 -7.83 3.07 15.73
CA ASN A 206 -7.41 1.86 16.45
C ASN A 206 -8.12 0.62 15.89
N GLU A 207 -9.43 0.68 15.63
CA GLU A 207 -10.19 -0.39 14.99
C GLU A 207 -9.64 -0.75 13.61
N ALA A 208 -9.19 0.24 12.84
CA ALA A 208 -8.50 0.01 11.56
C ALA A 208 -7.17 -0.73 11.73
N TRP A 209 -6.38 -0.42 12.77
CA TRP A 209 -5.16 -1.15 13.05
C TRP A 209 -5.38 -2.54 13.64
N ASP A 210 -6.46 -2.74 14.39
CA ASP A 210 -6.88 -4.06 14.88
C ASP A 210 -7.28 -4.97 13.70
N GLU A 211 -8.04 -4.44 12.73
CA GLU A 211 -8.38 -5.18 11.51
C GLU A 211 -7.12 -5.56 10.70
N ILE A 212 -6.13 -4.66 10.63
CA ILE A 212 -4.85 -4.96 9.98
C ILE A 212 -4.13 -6.10 10.71
N GLU A 213 -4.11 -6.08 12.04
CA GLU A 213 -3.49 -7.15 12.83
C GLU A 213 -4.19 -8.50 12.57
N GLU A 214 -5.51 -8.52 12.54
CA GLU A 214 -6.31 -9.70 12.22
C GLU A 214 -6.01 -10.23 10.82
N PHE A 215 -6.02 -9.36 9.81
CA PHE A 215 -5.70 -9.74 8.43
C PHE A 215 -4.29 -10.31 8.32
N ILE A 216 -3.28 -9.69 8.96
CA ILE A 216 -1.91 -10.22 8.96
C ILE A 216 -1.85 -11.62 9.60
N LYS A 217 -2.60 -11.86 10.69
CA LYS A 217 -2.65 -13.18 11.33
C LYS A 217 -3.24 -14.23 10.41
N GLU A 218 -4.31 -13.92 9.70
CA GLU A 218 -4.95 -14.83 8.73
C GLU A 218 -3.95 -15.26 7.66
N ILE A 219 -3.30 -14.29 7.00
CA ILE A 219 -2.28 -14.55 5.95
C ILE A 219 -1.11 -15.38 6.48
N CYS A 220 -0.70 -15.18 7.74
CA CYS A 220 0.39 -15.93 8.36
C CYS A 220 -0.02 -17.30 8.91
N SER A 221 -1.32 -17.55 9.11
CA SER A 221 -1.85 -18.80 9.70
C SER A 221 -2.25 -19.85 8.66
N GLU A 222 -2.48 -19.42 7.42
CA GLU A 222 -2.86 -20.29 6.30
C GLU A 222 -1.69 -21.08 5.68
N LYS A 223 -0.49 -21.08 6.31
CA LYS A 223 0.73 -21.77 5.83
C LYS A 223 1.56 -22.33 6.98
#